data_AF-M7BHI8-F1
#
_entry.id   AF-M7BHI8-F1
#
_cell.length_a   1.000
_cell.length_b   1.000
_cell.length_c   1.000
_cell.angle_alpha   90.00
_cell.angle_beta   90.00
_cell.angle_gamma   90.00
#
_symmetry.space_group_name_H-M   'P 1'
#
loop_
_entity.id
_entity.type
_entity.pdbx_description
1 polymer ?
#
loop_
_entity_poly.entity_id
_entity_poly.type
_entity_poly.pdbx_seq_one_letter_code
_entity_poly.pdbx_strand_id
1 'polypeptide(L)' 'MAEMSMASAVSMRRASWLLLSRLSSEAQNSLQELPFDGKALFAEQTYVKLHSLKDSCTH' A
#
# COMPACT_ATOMS: atom_id res chain seq x y z
N MET A 1 -9.41 6.85 21.46
CA MET A 1 -9.76 5.43 21.23
C MET A 1 -10.32 5.14 19.82
N ALA A 2 -10.95 6.10 19.13
CA ALA A 2 -11.49 5.88 17.77
C ALA A 2 -10.40 5.82 16.66
N GLU A 3 -9.34 6.62 16.75
CA GLU A 3 -8.29 6.68 15.71
C GLU A 3 -7.45 5.40 15.61
N MET A 4 -7.13 4.76 16.74
CA MET A 4 -6.42 3.46 16.74
C MET A 4 -7.26 2.34 16.09
N SER A 5 -8.58 2.41 16.22
CA SER A 5 -9.49 1.44 15.57
C SER A 5 -9.49 1.62 14.04
N MET A 6 -9.51 2.87 13.57
CA MET A 6 -9.43 3.17 12.14
C MET A 6 -8.07 2.82 11.54
N ALA A 7 -6.97 3.19 12.20
CA ALA A 7 -5.62 2.86 11.74
C ALA A 7 -5.41 1.34 11.64
N SER A 8 -5.90 0.58 12.61
CA SER A 8 -5.85 -0.89 12.59
C SER A 8 -6.67 -1.48 11.43
N ALA A 9 -7.92 -1.03 11.25
CA ALA A 9 -8.79 -1.49 10.16
C ALA A 9 -8.21 -1.20 8.78
N VAL A 10 -7.61 -0.02 8.59
CA VAL A 10 -6.92 0.37 7.35
C VAL A 10 -5.68 -0.50 7.13
N SER A 11 -4.89 -0.74 8.17
CA SER A 11 -3.70 -1.58 8.10
C SER A 11 -4.05 -3.02 7.69
N MET A 12 -5.10 -3.61 8.27
CA MET A 12 -5.61 -4.93 7.88
C MET A 12 -6.08 -4.95 6.42
N ARG A 13 -6.84 -3.95 5.97
CA ARG A 13 -7.30 -3.86 4.57
C ARG A 13 -6.13 -3.72 3.59
N ARG A 14 -5.12 -2.92 3.92
CA ARG A 14 -3.89 -2.79 3.13
C ARG A 14 -3.14 -4.12 3.03
N ALA A 15 -2.96 -4.82 4.15
CA ALA A 15 -2.30 -6.11 4.18
C ALA A 15 -3.04 -7.17 3.33
N SER A 16 -4.38 -7.23 3.45
CA SER A 16 -5.19 -8.13 2.62
C SER A 16 -5.10 -7.78 1.12
N TRP A 17 -5.12 -6.50 0.76
CA TRP A 17 -4.97 -6.08 -0.63
C TRP A 17 -3.59 -6.42 -1.19
N LEU A 18 -2.52 -6.18 -0.43
CA LEU A 18 -1.15 -6.51 -0.84
C LEU A 18 -0.97 -8.01 -1.06
N LEU A 19 -1.48 -8.84 -0.14
CA LEU A 19 -1.44 -10.30 -0.26
C LEU A 19 -2.14 -10.78 -1.55
N LEU A 20 -3.25 -10.15 -1.92
CA LEU A 20 -4.01 -10.50 -3.12
C LEU A 20 -3.45 -9.91 -4.41
N SER A 21 -2.65 -8.84 -4.33
CA SER A 21 -2.11 -8.12 -5.50
C SER A 21 -1.01 -8.88 -6.26
N ARG A 22 -0.53 -10.01 -5.72
CA ARG A 22 0.57 -10.84 -6.29
C ARG A 22 1.84 -10.04 -6.61
N LEU A 23 2.03 -8.88 -5.98
CA LEU A 23 3.24 -8.08 -6.10
C LEU A 23 4.43 -8.78 -5.45
N SER A 24 5.65 -8.46 -5.90
CA SER A 24 6.87 -8.95 -5.27
C SER A 24 6.96 -8.51 -3.79
N SER A 25 7.71 -9.24 -2.97
CA SER A 25 7.93 -8.88 -1.56
C SER A 25 8.51 -7.47 -1.41
N GLU A 26 9.39 -7.07 -2.31
CA GLU A 26 9.99 -5.73 -2.35
C GLU A 26 8.96 -4.65 -2.66
N ALA A 27 8.08 -4.88 -3.65
CA ALA A 27 6.97 -4.00 -3.96
C ALA A 27 5.98 -3.91 -2.78
N GLN A 28 5.67 -5.04 -2.13
CA GLN A 28 4.78 -5.06 -0.97
C GLN A 28 5.33 -4.26 0.21
N ASN A 29 6.61 -4.45 0.58
CA ASN A 29 7.26 -3.67 1.63
C ASN A 29 7.26 -2.18 1.30
N SER A 30 7.64 -1.85 0.07
CA SER A 30 7.66 -0.47 -0.43
C SER A 30 6.31 0.25 -0.35
N LEU A 31 5.20 -0.47 -0.48
CA LEU A 31 3.84 0.08 -0.39
C LEU A 31 3.31 0.11 1.05
N GLN A 32 3.78 -0.79 1.91
CA GLN A 32 3.42 -0.84 3.33
C GLN A 32 4.00 0.33 4.13
N GLU A 33 5.18 0.81 3.74
CA GLU A 33 5.85 1.96 4.36
C GLU A 33 5.21 3.32 4.03
N LEU A 34 4.30 3.37 3.04
CA LEU A 34 3.69 4.61 2.63
C LEU A 34 2.63 5.07 3.65
N PRO A 35 2.52 6.37 3.95
CA PRO A 35 1.51 6.88 4.86
C PRO A 35 0.09 6.65 4.33
N PHE A 36 -0.88 6.67 5.26
CA PHE A 36 -2.31 6.69 4.98
C PHE A 36 -2.80 8.13 5.12
N ASP A 37 -3.52 8.64 4.12
CA ASP A 37 -3.94 10.05 4.05
C ASP A 37 -5.29 10.32 4.74
N GLY A 38 -5.91 9.32 5.35
CA GLY A 38 -7.22 9.44 5.99
C GLY A 38 -8.40 9.30 5.05
N LYS A 39 -8.19 9.34 3.73
CA LYS A 39 -9.24 9.41 2.71
C LYS A 39 -9.34 8.13 1.89
N ALA A 40 -8.21 7.55 1.54
CA ALA A 40 -8.13 6.36 0.70
C ALA A 40 -7.18 5.34 1.30
N LEU A 41 -7.41 4.04 1.03
CA LEU A 41 -6.54 2.97 1.51
C LEU A 41 -5.07 3.20 1.15
N PHE A 42 -4.78 3.96 0.09
CA PHE A 42 -3.43 4.36 -0.27
C PHE A 42 -3.38 5.85 -0.63
N ALA A 43 -2.27 6.51 -0.28
CA ALA A 43 -2.02 7.88 -0.69
C ALA A 43 -1.70 7.93 -2.19
N GLU A 44 -1.83 9.09 -2.81
CA GLU A 44 -1.54 9.28 -4.25
C GLU A 44 -0.11 8.86 -4.63
N GLN A 45 0.83 9.02 -3.70
CA GLN A 45 2.23 8.57 -3.86
C GLN A 45 2.37 7.06 -4.07
N THR A 46 1.43 6.25 -3.58
CA THR A 46 1.37 4.81 -3.87
C THR A 46 1.20 4.55 -5.36
N TYR A 47 0.42 5.36 -6.07
CA TYR A 47 0.20 5.19 -7.50
C TYR A 47 1.47 5.46 -8.30
N VAL A 48 2.22 6.51 -7.92
CA VAL A 48 3.53 6.82 -8.50
C VAL A 48 4.52 5.68 -8.26
N LYS A 49 4.54 5.12 -7.04
CA LYS A 49 5.42 3.99 -6.71
C LYS A 49 5.03 2.72 -7.48
N LEU A 50 3.73 2.42 -7.60
CA LEU A 50 3.22 1.33 -8.45
C LEU A 50 3.62 1.50 -9.92
N HIS A 51 3.56 2.72 -10.46
CA HIS A 51 3.98 2.99 -11.83
C HIS A 51 5.46 2.69 -12.01
N SER A 52 6.31 3.16 -11.11
CA SER A 52 7.75 2.90 -11.14
C SER A 52 8.08 1.40 -11.01
N LEU A 53 7.37 0.67 -10.16
CA LEU A 53 7.55 -0.79 -10.00
C LEU A 53 7.16 -1.55 -11.27
N LYS A 54 6.13 -1.08 -11.98
CA LYS A 54 5.72 -1.64 -13.28
C LYS A 54 6.78 -1.39 -14.35
N ASP A 55 7.41 -0.21 -14.36
CA ASP A 55 8.46 0.14 -15.33
C ASP A 55 9.79 -0.59 -15.05
N SER A 56 10.08 -0.93 -13.78
CA SER A 56 11.22 -1.78 -13.42
C SER A 56 11.08 -3.25 -13.85
N CYS A 57 9.85 -3.71 -14.14
CA CYS A 57 9.59 -5.07 -14.62
C CYS A 57 9.82 -5.22 -16.14
N THR A 58 10.08 -4.12 -16.85
CA THR A 58 10.24 -4.08 -18.32
C THR A 58 11.69 -4.10 -18.82
N HIS A 59 12.64 -4.65 -18.05
CA HIS A 59 14.03 -4.86 -18.51
C HIS A 59 14.39 -6.34 -18.54
#